data_AF-A0A7Y2DI13-F1
#
_entry.id   AF-A0A7Y2DI13-F1
#
_cell.length_a   1.000
_cell.length_b   1.000
_cell.length_c   1.000
_cell.angle_alpha   90.00
_cell.angle_beta   90.00
_cell.angle_gamma   90.00
#
_symmetry.space_group_name_H-M   'P 1'
#
loop_
_entity.id
_entity.type
_entity.pdbx_description
1 polymer ?
#
loop_
_entity_poly.entity_id
_entity_poly.type
_entity_poly.pdbx_seq_one_letter_code
_entity_poly.pdbx_strand_id
1 'polypeptide(L)'
;MLVTAFGFSQGESTNAQENDTTVFKQSYGLRVGVDLSRPLVGILEDNYTGLEFVGDYRLTQKLYLAGELGNEKKTIGVGLGSEINSVEGELYNFTASGSYLKLGIDYNTYGNWYGEQNMIYVGGRYAFSAFSQTLNNYKIFDTNRYWNPDDFAIGSSPNQEFSGLTASWLDFVVGIKAEMLK
;
A
#
# COMPACT_ATOMS: atom_id res chain seq x y z
N MET A 1 40.32 16.99 -35.60
CA MET A 1 41.25 17.83 -34.81
C MET A 1 40.46 18.34 -33.62
N LEU A 2 40.65 17.73 -32.44
CA LEU A 2 39.97 18.11 -31.21
C LEU A 2 41.06 18.25 -30.14
N VAL A 3 41.20 19.44 -29.59
CA VAL A 3 42.30 19.85 -28.72
C VAL A 3 41.94 19.51 -27.28
N THR A 4 42.70 18.61 -26.65
CA THR A 4 42.69 18.37 -25.21
C THR A 4 43.75 19.21 -24.53
N ALA A 5 43.37 19.98 -23.50
CA ALA A 5 44.29 20.72 -22.65
C ALA A 5 44.42 20.02 -21.29
N PHE A 6 45.65 19.73 -20.87
CA PHE A 6 45.99 19.30 -19.52
C PHE A 6 46.58 20.49 -18.76
N GLY A 7 46.03 20.80 -17.58
CA GLY A 7 46.60 21.77 -16.64
C GLY A 7 47.04 21.07 -15.37
N PHE A 8 48.32 21.21 -15.01
CA PHE A 8 48.84 20.85 -13.69
C PHE A 8 48.96 22.10 -12.82
N SER A 9 48.47 22.00 -11.58
CA SER A 9 48.64 23.01 -10.53
C SER A 9 49.10 22.31 -9.26
N GLN A 10 50.32 22.62 -8.79
CA GLN A 10 50.79 22.42 -7.40
C GLN A 10 51.04 23.82 -6.84
N GLY A 11 50.78 24.18 -5.59
CA GLY A 11 50.21 23.50 -4.44
C GLY A 11 50.24 24.49 -3.27
N GLU A 12 49.34 24.33 -2.30
CA GLU A 12 49.46 25.00 -1.01
C GLU A 12 48.95 24.02 0.05
N SER A 13 49.83 23.64 0.99
CA SER A 13 49.48 22.79 2.12
C SER A 13 48.66 23.63 3.10
N THR A 14 47.36 23.68 2.91
CA THR A 14 46.46 24.27 3.90
C THR A 14 46.50 23.44 5.17
N ASN A 15 47.05 24.09 6.19
CA ASN A 15 47.09 23.71 7.60
C ASN A 15 45.83 22.94 8.01
N ALA A 16 46.01 21.76 8.60
CA ALA A 16 44.93 20.93 9.12
C ALA A 16 44.23 21.71 10.25
N GLN A 17 43.17 22.42 9.90
CA GLN A 17 42.24 22.96 10.86
C GLN A 17 41.59 21.76 11.56
N GLU A 18 41.85 21.60 12.85
CA GLU A 18 41.15 20.65 13.69
C GLU A 18 39.64 20.88 13.48
N ASN A 19 38.99 19.93 12.82
CA ASN A 19 37.56 19.90 12.73
C ASN A 19 37.04 19.60 14.14
N ASP A 20 36.80 20.65 14.94
CA ASP A 20 35.87 20.58 16.05
C ASP A 20 34.44 20.46 15.48
N THR A 21 34.21 19.34 14.80
CA THR A 21 32.89 18.91 14.37
C THR A 21 32.22 18.35 15.61
N THR A 22 31.41 19.18 16.25
CA THR A 22 30.27 18.69 17.01
C THR A 22 29.53 17.70 16.13
N VAL A 23 29.65 16.40 16.43
CA VAL A 23 28.96 15.36 15.68
C VAL A 23 27.47 15.55 16.00
N PHE A 24 26.76 16.23 15.12
CA PHE A 24 25.32 16.46 15.23
C PHE A 24 24.59 15.12 15.08
N LYS A 25 24.30 14.48 16.22
CA LYS A 25 23.52 13.24 16.28
C LYS A 25 22.04 13.58 16.13
N GLN A 26 21.48 13.39 14.94
CA GLN A 26 20.03 13.34 14.78
C GLN A 26 19.50 12.06 15.41
N SER A 27 18.44 12.16 16.22
CA SER A 27 17.77 10.98 16.81
C SER A 27 17.31 10.02 15.72
N TYR A 28 17.57 8.73 15.94
CA TYR A 28 16.93 7.64 15.21
C TYR A 28 15.42 7.75 15.42
N GLY A 29 14.69 8.08 14.36
CA GLY A 29 13.25 8.28 14.43
C GLY A 29 12.53 7.01 14.00
N LEU A 30 11.92 6.31 14.96
CA LEU A 30 10.80 5.42 14.68
C LEU A 30 9.56 6.29 14.47
N ARG A 31 8.90 6.13 13.33
CA ARG A 31 7.61 6.75 13.05
C ARG A 31 6.56 5.65 13.01
N VAL A 32 5.45 5.88 13.69
CA VAL A 32 4.29 5.00 13.68
C VAL A 32 3.06 5.83 13.39
N GLY A 33 2.12 5.26 12.65
CA GLY A 33 0.90 5.94 12.24
C GLY A 33 -0.21 4.94 11.93
N VAL A 34 -1.39 5.50 11.72
CA VAL A 34 -2.56 4.78 11.25
C VAL A 34 -2.95 5.41 9.93
N ASP A 35 -3.19 4.60 8.92
CA ASP A 35 -3.75 5.08 7.67
C ASP A 35 -5.27 5.25 7.85
N LEU A 36 -5.68 6.52 7.96
CA LEU A 36 -7.08 6.92 8.10
C LEU A 36 -7.86 6.76 6.80
N SER A 37 -7.20 6.52 5.66
CA SER A 37 -7.89 6.29 4.39
C SER A 37 -8.84 5.08 4.49
N ARG A 38 -8.47 4.03 5.23
CA ARG A 38 -9.28 2.80 5.30
C ARG A 38 -10.57 2.99 6.10
N PRO A 39 -10.55 3.55 7.33
CA PRO A 39 -11.78 3.89 8.02
C PRO A 39 -12.64 4.90 7.26
N LEU A 40 -12.03 5.88 6.58
CA LEU A 40 -12.77 6.86 5.78
C LEU A 40 -13.52 6.19 4.63
N VAL A 41 -12.89 5.27 3.89
CA VAL A 41 -13.57 4.50 2.85
C VAL A 41 -14.70 3.67 3.46
N GLY A 42 -14.51 3.08 4.65
CA GLY A 42 -15.58 2.32 5.32
C GLY A 42 -16.77 3.16 5.80
N ILE A 43 -16.61 4.47 5.94
CA ILE A 43 -17.74 5.41 6.20
C ILE A 43 -18.46 5.78 4.90
N LEU A 44 -17.74 5.80 3.77
CA LEU A 44 -18.29 6.12 2.46
C LEU A 44 -18.93 4.91 1.76
N GLU A 45 -18.41 3.71 2.02
CA GLU A 45 -18.82 2.43 1.44
C GLU A 45 -19.25 1.45 2.54
N ASP A 46 -20.55 1.18 2.66
CA ASP A 46 -21.10 0.26 3.67
C ASP A 46 -20.60 -1.20 3.52
N ASN A 47 -20.12 -1.57 2.33
CA ASN A 47 -19.59 -2.89 2.00
C ASN A 47 -18.08 -3.03 2.25
N TYR A 48 -17.44 -2.01 2.85
CA TYR A 48 -16.01 -2.01 3.15
C TYR A 48 -15.74 -1.73 4.64
N THR A 49 -14.78 -2.44 5.21
CA THR A 49 -14.24 -2.12 6.53
C THR A 49 -12.75 -2.44 6.52
N GLY A 50 -11.93 -1.50 6.95
CA GLY A 50 -10.49 -1.70 6.99
C GLY A 50 -9.79 -0.82 8.01
N LEU A 51 -8.66 -1.32 8.49
CA LEU A 51 -7.74 -0.60 9.36
C LEU A 51 -6.31 -0.96 8.96
N GLU A 52 -5.47 0.04 8.81
CA GLU A 52 -4.06 -0.15 8.45
C GLU A 52 -3.17 0.67 9.38
N PHE A 53 -2.15 0.00 9.91
CA PHE A 53 -1.08 0.60 10.69
C PHE A 53 0.16 0.70 9.82
N VAL A 54 0.81 1.83 9.87
CA VAL A 54 2.03 2.11 9.12
C VAL A 54 3.15 2.45 10.08
N GLY A 55 4.35 2.00 9.76
CA GLY A 55 5.54 2.31 10.53
C GLY A 55 6.74 2.44 9.63
N ASP A 56 7.63 3.37 9.95
CA ASP A 56 8.93 3.41 9.30
C ASP A 56 10.05 3.72 10.29
N TYR A 57 11.22 3.16 9.99
CA TYR A 57 12.42 3.28 10.80
C TYR A 57 13.54 3.85 9.95
N ARG A 58 14.16 4.92 10.44
CA ARG A 58 15.28 5.57 9.76
C ARG A 58 16.57 4.75 9.92
N LEU A 59 17.09 4.21 8.82
CA LEU A 59 18.38 3.52 8.79
C LEU A 59 19.54 4.49 8.52
N THR A 60 19.37 5.38 7.53
CA THR A 60 20.32 6.46 7.22
C THR A 60 19.55 7.76 6.99
N GLN A 61 20.25 8.88 6.76
CA GLN A 61 19.58 10.15 6.44
C GLN A 61 18.66 10.07 5.21
N LYS A 62 18.90 9.11 4.30
CA LYS A 62 18.12 8.94 3.07
C LYS A 62 17.36 7.62 3.00
N LEU A 63 17.73 6.61 3.79
CA LEU A 63 17.14 5.27 3.70
C LEU A 63 16.28 4.96 4.92
N TYR A 64 15.07 4.50 4.66
CA TYR A 64 14.08 4.13 5.67
C TYR A 64 13.59 2.71 5.40
N LEU A 65 13.41 1.94 6.46
CA LEU A 65 12.71 0.67 6.43
C LEU A 65 11.23 0.96 6.72
N ALA A 66 10.33 0.56 5.83
CA ALA A 66 8.90 0.77 5.99
C ALA A 66 8.18 -0.57 6.19
N GLY A 67 7.17 -0.55 7.05
CA GLY A 67 6.29 -1.68 7.30
C GLY A 67 4.84 -1.21 7.40
N GLU A 68 3.93 -1.99 6.83
CA GLU A 68 2.49 -1.71 6.87
C GLU A 68 1.77 -3.01 7.25
N LEU A 69 0.87 -2.93 8.22
CA LEU A 69 0.06 -4.05 8.68
C LEU A 69 -1.39 -3.61 8.63
N GLY A 70 -2.20 -4.30 7.82
CA GLY A 70 -3.61 -3.98 7.72
C GLY A 70 -4.50 -5.21 7.79
N ASN A 71 -5.76 -4.95 8.13
CA ASN A 71 -6.86 -5.89 8.05
C ASN A 71 -7.98 -5.24 7.25
N GLU A 72 -8.50 -5.97 6.28
CA GLU A 72 -9.55 -5.48 5.37
C GLU A 72 -10.63 -6.54 5.19
N LYS A 73 -11.87 -6.06 5.05
CA LYS A 73 -13.05 -6.82 4.68
C LYS A 73 -13.79 -6.05 3.61
N LYS A 74 -14.03 -6.69 2.46
CA LYS A 74 -14.78 -6.11 1.35
C LYS A 74 -15.77 -7.10 0.79
N THR A 75 -17.01 -6.66 0.61
CA THR A 75 -18.05 -7.43 -0.10
C THR A 75 -18.20 -6.87 -1.51
N ILE A 76 -18.07 -7.73 -2.51
CA ILE A 76 -18.12 -7.37 -3.93
C ILE A 76 -19.24 -8.17 -4.59
N GLY A 77 -20.24 -7.44 -5.10
CA GLY A 77 -21.27 -7.96 -5.97
C GLY A 77 -20.99 -7.57 -7.41
N VAL A 78 -21.07 -8.53 -8.33
CA VAL A 78 -20.97 -8.29 -9.78
C VAL A 78 -22.38 -8.34 -10.37
N GLY A 79 -22.93 -7.18 -10.72
CA GLY A 79 -24.25 -7.07 -11.34
C GLY A 79 -24.28 -7.63 -12.77
N LEU A 80 -25.39 -8.27 -13.15
CA LEU A 80 -25.66 -8.70 -14.52
C LEU A 80 -27.11 -8.36 -14.89
N GLY A 81 -27.30 -7.47 -15.87
CA GLY A 81 -28.62 -7.06 -16.35
C GLY A 81 -29.02 -5.64 -15.95
N SER A 82 -30.33 -5.36 -15.95
CA SER A 82 -30.89 -4.01 -15.74
C SER A 82 -31.07 -3.62 -14.26
N GLU A 83 -30.88 -4.55 -13.32
CA GLU A 83 -30.97 -4.31 -11.89
C GLU A 83 -29.58 -4.19 -11.26
N ILE A 84 -28.91 -3.07 -11.52
CA ILE A 84 -27.48 -2.90 -11.21
C ILE A 84 -27.22 -2.64 -9.70
N ASN A 85 -28.26 -2.55 -8.88
CA ASN A 85 -28.13 -2.15 -7.46
C ASN A 85 -29.01 -2.97 -6.49
N SER A 86 -29.45 -4.17 -6.88
CA SER A 86 -30.17 -5.11 -6.00
C SER A 86 -29.34 -6.38 -5.83
N VAL A 87 -29.37 -6.99 -4.63
CA VAL A 87 -28.78 -8.33 -4.39
C VAL A 87 -29.35 -9.36 -5.38
N GLU A 88 -30.56 -9.11 -5.86
CA GLU A 88 -31.28 -9.91 -6.84
C GLU A 88 -30.70 -9.78 -8.26
N GLY A 89 -30.03 -8.68 -8.61
CA GLY A 89 -29.37 -8.47 -9.90
C GLY A 89 -27.90 -8.92 -9.96
N GLU A 90 -27.35 -9.46 -8.88
CA GLU A 90 -25.96 -9.90 -8.82
C GLU A 90 -25.78 -11.32 -9.38
N LEU A 91 -24.80 -11.47 -10.28
CA LEU A 91 -24.38 -12.76 -10.83
C LEU A 91 -23.49 -13.53 -9.85
N TYR A 92 -22.61 -12.82 -9.16
CA TYR A 92 -21.73 -13.35 -8.13
C TYR A 92 -21.56 -12.33 -7.01
N ASN A 93 -21.79 -12.74 -5.77
CA ASN A 93 -21.50 -11.95 -4.57
C ASN A 93 -20.51 -12.70 -3.68
N PHE A 94 -19.39 -12.06 -3.38
CA PHE A 94 -18.38 -12.62 -2.49
C PHE A 94 -17.86 -11.61 -1.48
N THR A 95 -17.55 -12.09 -0.29
CA THR A 95 -16.89 -11.33 0.77
C THR A 95 -15.46 -11.82 0.90
N ALA A 96 -14.48 -10.94 0.70
CA ALA A 96 -13.09 -11.20 1.02
C ALA A 96 -12.76 -10.55 2.37
N SER A 97 -12.11 -11.31 3.27
CA SER A 97 -11.63 -10.78 4.54
C SER A 97 -10.27 -11.35 4.87
N GLY A 98 -9.33 -10.50 5.27
CA GLY A 98 -8.00 -10.96 5.59
C GLY A 98 -7.09 -9.86 6.09
N SER A 99 -5.87 -10.27 6.40
CA SER A 99 -4.80 -9.39 6.85
C SER A 99 -3.67 -9.41 5.84
N TYR A 100 -2.92 -8.32 5.79
CA TYR A 100 -1.73 -8.21 4.99
C TYR A 100 -0.61 -7.52 5.76
N LEU A 101 0.61 -7.92 5.43
CA LEU A 101 1.84 -7.35 5.90
C LEU A 101 2.65 -6.93 4.69
N LYS A 102 3.10 -5.67 4.68
CA LYS A 102 4.02 -5.14 3.68
C LYS A 102 5.29 -4.72 4.37
N LEU A 103 6.42 -5.07 3.79
CA LEU A 103 7.74 -4.70 4.27
C LEU A 103 8.56 -4.20 3.09
N GLY A 104 9.30 -3.11 3.28
CA GLY A 104 10.05 -2.52 2.20
C GLY A 104 10.99 -1.41 2.62
N ILE A 105 11.51 -0.73 1.62
CA ILE A 105 12.44 0.38 1.80
C ILE A 105 11.92 1.63 1.09
N ASP A 106 12.09 2.78 1.74
CA ASP A 106 11.79 4.10 1.20
C ASP A 106 13.11 4.89 1.09
N TYR A 107 13.41 5.44 -0.08
CA TYR A 107 14.54 6.32 -0.33
C TYR A 107 14.08 7.77 -0.40
N ASN A 108 14.51 8.59 0.55
CA ASN A 108 14.27 10.03 0.59
C ASN A 108 15.15 10.75 -0.42
N THR A 109 14.51 11.39 -1.39
CA THR A 109 15.15 12.25 -2.40
C THR A 109 15.22 13.71 -1.95
N TYR A 110 14.50 14.09 -0.89
CA TYR A 110 14.44 15.46 -0.41
C TYR A 110 15.63 15.80 0.52
N GLY A 111 16.17 17.00 0.36
CA GLY A 111 17.23 17.54 1.21
C GLY A 111 16.64 18.20 2.44
N ASN A 112 16.43 17.45 3.51
CA ASN A 112 15.95 18.00 4.78
C ASN A 112 16.97 18.97 5.39
N TRP A 113 16.50 20.16 5.78
CA TRP A 113 17.27 21.05 6.66
C TRP A 113 17.28 20.50 8.10
N TYR A 114 18.18 21.03 8.91
CA TYR A 114 18.33 20.58 10.30
C TYR A 114 17.01 20.76 11.08
N GLY A 115 16.43 19.64 11.52
CA GLY A 115 15.18 19.61 12.29
C GLY A 115 13.93 19.32 11.46
N GLU A 116 14.01 19.31 10.12
CA GLU A 116 12.87 19.00 9.25
C GLU A 116 12.69 17.49 9.07
N GLN A 117 11.47 16.98 9.14
CA GLN A 117 11.15 15.55 8.93
C GLN A 117 10.35 15.25 7.66
N ASN A 118 10.24 16.23 6.76
CA ASN A 118 9.58 16.07 5.46
C ASN A 118 10.31 15.06 4.56
N MET A 119 9.61 14.43 3.65
CA MET A 119 10.22 13.41 2.80
C MET A 119 9.48 13.34 1.47
N ILE A 120 10.23 13.38 0.38
CA ILE A 120 9.74 12.97 -0.94
C ILE A 120 10.44 11.65 -1.23
N TYR A 121 9.69 10.56 -1.22
CA TYR A 121 10.28 9.23 -1.28
C TYR A 121 9.84 8.45 -2.50
N VAL A 122 10.76 7.59 -2.92
CA VAL A 122 10.51 6.49 -3.84
C VAL A 122 10.93 5.20 -3.13
N GLY A 123 10.14 4.16 -3.25
CA GLY A 123 10.32 2.95 -2.47
C GLY A 123 9.76 1.72 -3.14
N GLY A 124 10.17 0.57 -2.61
CA GLY A 124 9.67 -0.74 -3.03
C GLY A 124 9.26 -1.53 -1.80
N ARG A 125 8.11 -2.22 -1.88
CA ARG A 125 7.56 -3.04 -0.80
C ARG A 125 7.23 -4.42 -1.31
N TYR A 126 7.55 -5.42 -0.50
CA TYR A 126 7.06 -6.78 -0.67
C TYR A 126 5.88 -6.99 0.27
N ALA A 127 4.76 -7.35 -0.31
CA ALA A 127 3.51 -7.55 0.38
C ALA A 127 3.16 -9.03 0.42
N PHE A 128 2.61 -9.45 1.56
CA PHE A 128 2.06 -10.77 1.78
C PHE A 128 0.69 -10.62 2.45
N SER A 129 -0.30 -11.36 1.97
CA SER A 129 -1.64 -11.38 2.53
C SER A 129 -2.09 -12.81 2.79
N ALA A 130 -2.79 -12.99 3.90
CA ALA A 130 -3.55 -14.19 4.22
C ALA A 130 -5.02 -13.80 4.39
N PHE A 131 -5.91 -14.44 3.63
CA PHE A 131 -7.31 -14.08 3.57
C PHE A 131 -8.21 -15.30 3.40
N SER A 132 -9.49 -15.10 3.69
CA SER A 132 -10.57 -16.00 3.32
C SER A 132 -11.54 -15.29 2.38
N GLN A 133 -12.18 -16.08 1.53
CA GLN A 133 -13.21 -15.62 0.61
C GLN A 133 -14.48 -16.43 0.84
N THR A 134 -15.55 -15.76 1.23
CA THR A 134 -16.89 -16.34 1.35
C THR A 134 -17.66 -16.04 0.07
N LEU A 135 -18.02 -17.07 -0.69
CA LEU A 135 -18.95 -16.95 -1.80
C LEU A 135 -20.37 -16.92 -1.24
N ASN A 136 -20.98 -15.74 -1.15
CA ASN A 136 -22.29 -15.55 -0.53
C ASN A 136 -23.39 -16.13 -1.43
N ASN A 137 -23.39 -15.72 -2.71
CA ASN A 137 -24.31 -16.24 -3.70
C ASN A 137 -23.65 -16.26 -5.09
N TYR A 138 -24.21 -17.09 -5.97
CA TYR A 138 -23.91 -17.04 -7.39
C TYR A 138 -25.07 -17.57 -8.22
N LYS A 139 -25.13 -17.14 -9.47
CA LYS A 139 -26.02 -17.67 -10.49
C LYS A 139 -25.23 -18.32 -11.62
N ILE A 140 -25.79 -19.36 -12.21
CA ILE A 140 -25.21 -20.08 -13.34
C ILE A 140 -25.69 -19.42 -14.62
N PHE A 141 -24.76 -18.81 -15.35
CA PHE A 141 -25.06 -18.21 -16.64
C PHE A 141 -25.45 -19.28 -17.67
N ASP A 142 -26.64 -19.12 -18.27
CA ASP A 142 -27.14 -19.98 -19.33
C ASP A 142 -27.73 -19.15 -20.49
N THR A 143 -27.28 -19.44 -21.71
CA THR A 143 -27.82 -18.87 -22.95
C THR A 143 -29.19 -19.44 -23.32
N ASN A 144 -29.52 -20.65 -22.89
CA ASN A 144 -30.81 -21.30 -23.16
C ASN A 144 -31.76 -21.18 -21.96
N ARG A 145 -32.53 -20.09 -21.93
CA ARG A 145 -33.43 -19.74 -20.82
C ARG A 145 -34.77 -20.48 -20.82
N TYR A 146 -34.84 -21.68 -21.41
CA TYR A 146 -36.09 -22.44 -21.48
C TYR A 146 -36.65 -22.80 -20.09
N TRP A 147 -35.77 -23.11 -19.13
CA TRP A 147 -36.17 -23.54 -17.78
C TRP A 147 -36.26 -22.39 -16.77
N ASN A 148 -35.54 -21.30 -17.00
CA ASN A 148 -35.57 -20.09 -16.16
C ASN A 148 -35.67 -18.87 -17.10
N PRO A 149 -36.88 -18.51 -17.55
CA PRO A 149 -37.08 -17.43 -18.52
C PRO A 149 -36.85 -16.04 -17.93
N ASP A 150 -37.12 -15.88 -16.63
CA ASP A 150 -37.09 -14.58 -15.93
C ASP A 150 -35.73 -14.26 -15.29
N ASP A 151 -34.87 -15.26 -15.01
CA ASP A 151 -33.56 -15.09 -14.35
C ASP A 151 -32.63 -16.32 -14.59
N PHE A 152 -31.40 -16.29 -14.06
CA PHE A 152 -30.44 -17.39 -14.09
C PHE A 152 -30.64 -18.37 -12.92
N ALA A 153 -30.24 -19.63 -13.11
CA ALA A 153 -30.34 -20.65 -12.06
C ALA A 153 -29.43 -20.32 -10.87
N ILE A 154 -29.94 -20.39 -9.65
CA ILE A 154 -29.16 -20.16 -8.43
C ILE A 154 -28.23 -21.34 -8.15
N GLY A 155 -26.99 -21.05 -7.79
CA GLY A 155 -26.00 -22.04 -7.38
C GLY A 155 -26.42 -22.85 -6.16
N SER A 156 -26.11 -24.14 -6.14
CA SER A 156 -26.55 -25.08 -5.10
C SER A 156 -25.85 -24.91 -3.74
N SER A 157 -24.84 -24.07 -3.65
CA SER A 157 -23.99 -23.92 -2.45
C SER A 157 -23.70 -22.45 -2.13
N PRO A 158 -24.72 -21.70 -1.68
CA PRO A 158 -24.51 -20.35 -1.15
C PRO A 158 -23.74 -20.39 0.18
N ASN A 159 -23.04 -19.30 0.48
CA ASN A 159 -22.23 -19.11 1.70
C ASN A 159 -21.07 -20.12 1.88
N GLN A 160 -20.45 -20.55 0.77
CA GLN A 160 -19.27 -21.40 0.84
C GLN A 160 -18.02 -20.56 1.18
N GLU A 161 -17.34 -20.90 2.27
CA GLU A 161 -16.08 -20.26 2.65
C GLU A 161 -14.86 -21.01 2.08
N PHE A 162 -13.98 -20.26 1.44
CA PHE A 162 -12.65 -20.68 1.00
C PHE A 162 -11.60 -20.02 1.90
N SER A 163 -11.02 -20.80 2.81
CA SER A 163 -10.04 -20.33 3.79
C SER A 163 -8.62 -20.78 3.45
N GLY A 164 -7.62 -20.15 4.07
CA GLY A 164 -6.20 -20.47 3.85
C GLY A 164 -5.63 -19.93 2.53
N LEU A 165 -6.28 -18.93 1.94
CA LEU A 165 -5.77 -18.27 0.74
C LEU A 165 -4.62 -17.36 1.13
N THR A 166 -3.57 -17.38 0.31
CA THR A 166 -2.39 -16.51 0.49
C THR A 166 -2.03 -15.88 -0.84
N ALA A 167 -1.56 -14.64 -0.79
CA ALA A 167 -1.09 -13.92 -1.96
C ALA A 167 0.13 -13.08 -1.59
N SER A 168 1.07 -12.94 -2.52
CA SER A 168 2.17 -11.99 -2.38
C SER A 168 2.37 -11.20 -3.66
N TRP A 169 2.82 -9.96 -3.51
CA TRP A 169 3.06 -9.05 -4.62
C TRP A 169 4.16 -8.03 -4.27
N LEU A 170 4.61 -7.31 -5.29
CA LEU A 170 5.58 -6.24 -5.15
C LEU A 170 4.90 -4.91 -5.49
N ASP A 171 5.02 -3.95 -4.57
CA ASP A 171 4.51 -2.59 -4.72
C ASP A 171 5.68 -1.63 -4.98
N PHE A 172 5.53 -0.76 -5.98
CA PHE A 172 6.35 0.43 -6.14
C PHE A 172 5.60 1.63 -5.59
N VAL A 173 6.26 2.42 -4.74
CA VAL A 173 5.61 3.51 -4.00
C VAL A 173 6.35 4.81 -4.23
N VAL A 174 5.59 5.87 -4.47
CA VAL A 174 6.07 7.24 -4.49
C VAL A 174 5.14 8.09 -3.65
N GLY A 175 5.68 8.99 -2.85
CA GLY A 175 4.85 9.79 -1.97
C GLY A 175 5.58 10.96 -1.32
N ILE A 176 4.77 11.77 -0.63
CA ILE A 176 5.23 12.92 0.13
C ILE A 176 4.75 12.74 1.57
N LYS A 177 5.66 12.85 2.53
CA LYS A 177 5.35 12.93 3.96
C LYS A 177 5.74 14.33 4.43
N ALA A 178 4.82 15.03 5.06
CA ALA A 178 5.06 16.37 5.59
C ALA A 178 4.68 16.41 7.08
N GLU A 179 5.47 17.14 7.88
CA GLU A 179 5.17 17.40 9.27
C GLU A 179 4.11 18.51 9.35
N MET A 180 2.95 18.19 9.93
CA MET A 180 1.83 19.14 10.02
C MET A 180 1.77 19.87 11.37
N LEU A 181 2.28 19.25 12.43
CA LEU A 181 2.22 19.75 13.81
C LEU A 181 3.56 19.43 14.51
N LYS A 182 4.05 20.37 15.33
CA LYS A 182 5.33 20.28 16.08
C LYS A 182 5.11 20.20 17.58
#